data_AF-A0A0K8QFB1-F1
#
_entry.id   AF-A0A0K8QFB1-F1
#
_cell.length_a   1.000
_cell.length_b   1.000
_cell.length_c   1.000
_cell.angle_alpha   90.00
_cell.angle_beta   90.00
_cell.angle_gamma   90.00
#
_symmetry.space_group_name_H-M   'P 1'
#
loop_
_entity.id
_entity.type
_entity.pdbx_description
1 polymer ?
#
loop_
_entity_poly.entity_id
_entity_poly.type
_entity_poly.pdbx_seq_one_letter_code
_entity_poly.pdbx_strand_id
1 'polypeptide(L)'
;MRQLEQEGLLSAGPRGRLSVRHLDAKEIRDIYSVRAALESLAARTLCELPDRQQVITSLRTAIDAMAAAAKGSLEERIESDLEFHRTMCRLTGNETLLHSWESLEGSIRMSIMFAGLEKGVKNMSVERHHDIVAAIETGDVSLARKTILEHMDSAAAELVA
;
A
#
# COMPACT_ATOMS: atom_id res chain seq x y z
N MET A 1 -11.72 -8.82 -18.27
CA MET A 1 -10.69 -9.88 -18.43
C MET A 1 -9.30 -9.29 -18.64
N ARG A 2 -9.03 -8.53 -19.72
CA ARG A 2 -7.70 -7.90 -19.94
C ARG A 2 -7.15 -7.09 -18.76
N GLN A 3 -8.02 -6.36 -18.05
CA GLN A 3 -7.62 -5.57 -16.88
C GLN A 3 -7.21 -6.45 -15.68
N LEU A 4 -7.99 -7.50 -15.37
CA LEU A 4 -7.65 -8.48 -14.33
C LEU A 4 -6.39 -9.31 -14.68
N GLU A 5 -6.13 -9.54 -15.96
CA GLU A 5 -4.87 -10.14 -16.43
C GLU A 5 -3.68 -9.18 -16.27
N GLN A 6 -3.86 -7.89 -16.58
CA GLN A 6 -2.84 -6.86 -16.37
C GLN A 6 -2.52 -6.63 -14.88
N GLU A 7 -3.52 -6.70 -14.01
CA GLU A 7 -3.38 -6.60 -12.55
C GLU A 7 -2.83 -7.90 -11.92
N GLY A 8 -2.54 -8.92 -12.73
CA GLY A 8 -1.98 -10.19 -12.28
C GLY A 8 -2.94 -11.04 -11.43
N LEU A 9 -4.24 -10.76 -11.49
CA LEU A 9 -5.28 -11.40 -10.66
C LEU A 9 -5.75 -12.74 -11.24
N LEU A 10 -5.46 -13.00 -12.51
CA LEU A 10 -5.81 -14.23 -13.21
C LEU A 10 -4.55 -14.99 -13.65
N SER A 11 -4.58 -16.31 -13.48
CA SER A 11 -3.58 -17.23 -13.99
C SER A 11 -4.20 -18.18 -15.01
N ALA A 12 -3.41 -18.65 -15.96
CA ALA A 12 -3.85 -19.65 -16.93
C ALA A 12 -3.99 -21.01 -16.24
N GLY A 13 -5.22 -21.47 -16.05
CA GLY A 13 -5.55 -22.78 -15.51
C GLY A 13 -5.59 -23.88 -16.58
N PRO A 14 -5.73 -25.16 -16.17
CA PRO A 14 -5.78 -26.29 -17.09
C PRO A 14 -6.91 -26.12 -18.12
N ARG A 15 -6.60 -26.37 -19.41
CA ARG A 15 -7.52 -26.23 -20.57
C ARG A 15 -7.94 -24.79 -20.88
N GLY A 16 -7.12 -23.79 -20.56
CA GLY A 16 -7.35 -22.39 -20.95
C GLY A 16 -8.43 -21.67 -20.13
N ARG A 17 -8.84 -22.24 -18.99
CA ARG A 17 -9.71 -21.55 -18.03
C ARG A 17 -8.87 -20.59 -17.19
N LEU A 18 -9.28 -19.34 -17.10
CA LEU A 18 -8.71 -18.37 -16.16
C LEU A 18 -9.08 -18.78 -14.74
N SER A 19 -8.10 -18.83 -13.84
CA SER A 19 -8.27 -19.12 -12.41
C SER A 19 -7.77 -17.94 -11.58
N VAL A 20 -8.44 -17.64 -10.47
CA VAL A 20 -7.99 -16.62 -9.51
C VAL A 20 -6.63 -17.05 -8.98
N ARG A 21 -5.65 -16.15 -9.06
CA ARG A 21 -4.29 -16.45 -8.60
C ARG A 21 -4.30 -16.63 -7.08
N HIS A 22 -3.79 -17.76 -6.60
CA HIS A 22 -3.47 -17.94 -5.18
C HIS A 22 -2.07 -17.39 -4.93
N LEU A 23 -1.96 -16.41 -4.03
CA LEU A 23 -0.68 -15.83 -3.64
C LEU A 23 -0.03 -16.71 -2.57
N ASP A 24 1.17 -17.22 -2.85
CA ASP A 24 1.97 -17.86 -1.81
C ASP A 24 2.74 -16.84 -0.96
N ALA A 25 3.33 -17.30 0.14
CA ALA A 25 4.07 -16.42 1.06
C ALA A 25 5.29 -15.75 0.41
N LYS A 26 5.89 -16.36 -0.63
CA LYS A 26 7.00 -15.75 -1.37
C LYS A 26 6.47 -14.62 -2.25
N GLU A 27 5.38 -14.85 -2.98
CA GLU A 27 4.76 -13.82 -3.82
C GLU A 27 4.32 -12.61 -3.00
N ILE A 28 3.73 -12.81 -1.80
CA ILE A 28 3.38 -11.70 -0.91
C ILE A 28 4.64 -10.90 -0.53
N ARG A 29 5.73 -11.57 -0.14
CA ARG A 29 7.00 -10.89 0.17
C ARG A 29 7.58 -10.14 -1.03
N ASP A 30 7.51 -10.71 -2.22
CA ASP A 30 7.97 -10.04 -3.45
C ASP A 30 7.12 -8.79 -3.75
N ILE A 31 5.79 -8.88 -3.64
CA ILE A 31 4.87 -7.75 -3.84
C ILE A 31 5.20 -6.61 -2.86
N TYR A 32 5.34 -6.93 -1.57
CA TYR A 32 5.62 -5.92 -0.54
C TYR A 32 7.03 -5.34 -0.68
N SER A 33 8.01 -6.10 -1.17
CA SER A 33 9.35 -5.57 -1.48
C SER A 33 9.31 -4.53 -2.60
N VAL A 34 8.57 -4.79 -3.69
CA VAL A 34 8.41 -3.83 -4.78
C VAL A 34 7.59 -2.62 -4.31
N ARG A 35 6.50 -2.84 -3.58
CA ARG A 35 5.69 -1.77 -2.95
C ARG A 35 6.56 -0.86 -2.09
N ALA A 36 7.42 -1.43 -1.25
CA ALA A 36 8.33 -0.66 -0.40
C ALA A 36 9.31 0.20 -1.21
N ALA A 37 9.82 -0.29 -2.33
CA ALA A 37 10.70 0.48 -3.20
C ALA A 37 9.98 1.68 -3.85
N LEU A 38 8.76 1.46 -4.36
CA LEU A 38 7.93 2.51 -4.97
C LEU A 38 7.54 3.57 -3.93
N GLU A 39 7.04 3.14 -2.78
CA GLU A 39 6.61 4.07 -1.73
C GLU A 39 7.78 4.76 -1.02
N SER A 40 8.97 4.15 -0.99
CA SER A 40 10.20 4.82 -0.55
C SER A 40 10.60 5.95 -1.50
N LEU A 41 10.41 5.76 -2.81
CA LEU A 41 10.59 6.84 -3.79
C LEU A 41 9.56 7.94 -3.57
N ALA A 42 8.30 7.58 -3.27
CA ALA A 42 7.28 8.55 -2.92
C ALA A 42 7.67 9.35 -1.68
N ALA A 43 7.98 8.68 -0.57
CA ALA A 43 8.36 9.31 0.70
C ALA A 43 9.57 10.25 0.55
N ARG A 44 10.62 9.82 -0.17
CA ARG A 44 11.77 10.68 -0.51
C ARG A 44 11.32 11.96 -1.22
N THR A 45 10.49 11.80 -2.25
CA THR A 45 10.04 12.93 -3.08
C THR A 45 9.20 13.91 -2.26
N LEU A 46 8.28 13.40 -1.45
CA LEU A 46 7.44 14.21 -0.57
C LEU A 46 8.23 14.98 0.49
N CYS A 47 9.32 14.42 1.02
CA CYS A 47 10.23 15.12 1.94
C CYS A 47 10.91 16.33 1.29
N GLU A 48 11.20 16.25 0.00
CA GLU A 48 11.93 17.26 -0.79
C GLU A 48 11.01 18.35 -1.38
N LEU A 49 9.69 18.18 -1.31
CA LEU A 49 8.74 19.16 -1.85
C LEU A 49 8.71 20.46 -1.02
N PRO A 50 8.62 21.64 -1.69
CA PRO A 50 8.57 22.92 -1.00
C PRO A 50 7.27 23.14 -0.22
N ASP A 51 6.14 22.61 -0.69
CA ASP A 51 4.85 22.68 0.00
C ASP A 51 4.54 21.38 0.78
N ARG A 52 5.47 21.02 1.66
CA ARG A 52 5.32 19.82 2.50
C ARG A 52 4.12 19.91 3.43
N GLN A 53 3.74 21.10 3.88
CA GLN A 53 2.61 21.27 4.80
C GLN A 53 1.28 20.88 4.16
N GLN A 54 1.07 21.21 2.88
CA GLN A 54 -0.10 20.76 2.14
C GLN A 54 -0.12 19.23 1.99
N VAL A 55 1.04 18.62 1.68
CA VAL A 55 1.20 17.16 1.62
C VAL A 55 0.81 16.50 2.94
N ILE A 56 1.34 16.99 4.07
CA ILE A 56 1.01 16.44 5.40
C ILE A 56 -0.48 16.58 5.69
N THR A 57 -1.11 17.69 5.31
CA THR A 57 -2.55 17.89 5.48
C THR A 57 -3.34 16.84 4.70
N SER A 58 -3.02 16.61 3.42
CA SER A 58 -3.68 15.59 2.61
C SER A 58 -3.50 14.17 3.16
N LEU A 59 -2.30 13.84 3.66
CA LEU A 59 -2.04 12.52 4.25
C LEU A 59 -2.77 12.33 5.58
N ARG A 60 -2.89 13.38 6.41
CA ARG A 60 -3.70 13.33 7.64
C ARG A 60 -5.18 13.13 7.33
N THR A 61 -5.71 13.79 6.31
CA THR A 61 -7.09 13.55 5.85
C THR A 61 -7.30 12.10 5.41
N ALA A 62 -6.32 11.49 4.73
CA ALA A 62 -6.40 10.07 4.37
C ALA A 62 -6.39 9.17 5.62
N ILE A 63 -5.59 9.49 6.64
CA ILE A 63 -5.61 8.77 7.93
C ILE A 63 -6.98 8.92 8.63
N ASP A 64 -7.58 10.11 8.63
CA ASP A 64 -8.91 10.30 9.21
C ASP A 64 -9.97 9.43 8.51
N ALA A 65 -9.86 9.26 7.18
CA ALA A 65 -10.69 8.34 6.42
C ALA A 65 -10.46 6.87 6.83
N MET A 66 -9.21 6.47 7.07
CA MET A 66 -8.90 5.13 7.61
C MET A 66 -9.52 4.92 9.00
N ALA A 67 -9.44 5.93 9.88
CA ALA A 67 -10.03 5.87 11.21
C ALA A 67 -11.57 5.75 11.16
N ALA A 68 -12.22 6.41 10.19
CA ALA A 68 -13.64 6.23 9.93
C ALA A 68 -13.96 4.82 9.43
N ALA A 69 -13.20 4.33 8.44
CA ALA A 69 -13.33 2.98 7.88
C ALA A 69 -13.03 1.87 8.90
N ALA A 70 -12.28 2.17 9.97
CA ALA A 70 -12.00 1.24 11.06
C ALA A 70 -13.25 0.83 11.87
N LYS A 71 -14.43 1.37 11.57
CA LYS A 71 -15.73 0.91 12.10
C LYS A 71 -16.58 0.18 11.05
N GLY A 72 -16.12 0.14 9.80
CA GLY A 72 -16.79 -0.49 8.66
C GLY A 72 -16.34 -1.92 8.40
N SER A 73 -16.76 -2.40 7.22
CA SER A 73 -16.43 -3.68 6.62
C SER A 73 -14.93 -3.84 6.33
N LEU A 74 -14.50 -5.07 6.04
CA LEU A 74 -13.11 -5.33 5.66
C LEU A 74 -12.75 -4.62 4.35
N GLU A 75 -13.68 -4.59 3.41
CA GLU A 75 -13.54 -3.93 2.12
C GLU A 75 -13.33 -2.42 2.26
N GLU A 76 -14.10 -1.76 3.14
CA GLU A 76 -13.94 -0.33 3.42
C GLU A 76 -12.57 -0.01 4.02
N ARG A 77 -12.07 -0.89 4.91
CA ARG A 77 -10.71 -0.74 5.48
C ARG A 77 -9.64 -0.89 4.43
N ILE A 78 -9.73 -1.93 3.59
CA ILE A 78 -8.78 -2.17 2.50
C ILE A 78 -8.76 -0.99 1.54
N GLU A 79 -9.93 -0.46 1.18
CA GLU A 79 -9.99 0.71 0.30
C GLU A 79 -9.32 1.93 0.93
N SER A 80 -9.55 2.19 2.22
CA SER A 80 -8.94 3.33 2.90
C SER A 80 -7.41 3.20 3.06
N ASP A 81 -6.90 1.99 3.31
CA ASP A 81 -5.46 1.70 3.36
C ASP A 81 -4.82 1.94 2.00
N LEU A 82 -5.39 1.34 0.94
CA LEU A 82 -4.89 1.51 -0.42
C LEU A 82 -4.92 2.98 -0.86
N GLU A 83 -5.99 3.72 -0.55
CA GLU A 83 -6.08 5.14 -0.91
C GLU A 83 -5.07 6.02 -0.18
N PHE A 84 -4.69 5.71 1.07
CA PHE A 84 -3.60 6.41 1.76
C PHE A 84 -2.29 6.27 0.98
N HIS A 85 -1.91 5.04 0.62
CA HIS A 85 -0.67 4.75 -0.09
C HIS A 85 -0.69 5.24 -1.56
N ARG A 86 -1.85 5.15 -2.23
CA ARG A 86 -2.07 5.75 -3.55
C ARG A 86 -1.91 7.27 -3.48
N THR A 87 -2.47 7.91 -2.45
CA THR A 87 -2.35 9.35 -2.22
C THR A 87 -0.89 9.78 -2.05
N MET A 88 -0.07 9.00 -1.31
CA MET A 88 1.37 9.28 -1.22
C MET A 88 2.02 9.31 -2.61
N CYS A 89 1.74 8.33 -3.46
CA CYS A 89 2.29 8.27 -4.81
C CYS A 89 1.78 9.43 -5.69
N ARG A 90 0.48 9.72 -5.63
CA ARG A 90 -0.17 10.79 -6.39
C ARG A 90 0.36 12.18 -6.05
N LEU A 91 0.60 12.46 -4.76
CA LEU A 91 1.11 13.74 -4.29
C LEU A 91 2.54 14.06 -4.78
N THR A 92 3.29 13.06 -5.26
CA THR A 92 4.61 13.29 -5.85
C THR A 92 4.56 13.99 -7.21
N GLY A 93 3.41 13.93 -7.90
CA GLY A 93 3.28 14.36 -9.30
C GLY A 93 4.02 13.46 -10.31
N ASN A 94 4.57 12.32 -9.87
CA ASN A 94 5.25 11.36 -10.74
C ASN A 94 4.23 10.32 -11.26
N GLU A 95 3.68 10.59 -12.44
CA GLU A 95 2.69 9.71 -13.09
C GLU A 95 3.19 8.28 -13.33
N THR A 96 4.48 8.11 -13.60
CA THR A 96 5.06 6.75 -13.80
C THR A 96 5.07 5.96 -12.49
N LEU A 97 5.40 6.62 -11.37
CA LEU A 97 5.35 6.01 -10.05
C LEU A 97 3.90 5.64 -9.69
N LEU A 98 2.96 6.57 -9.86
CA LEU A 98 1.54 6.32 -9.58
C LEU A 98 1.02 5.13 -10.39
N HIS A 99 1.26 5.11 -11.70
CA HIS A 99 0.81 4.02 -12.55
C HIS A 99 1.44 2.67 -12.17
N SER A 100 2.73 2.68 -11.81
CA SER A 100 3.42 1.47 -11.34
C SER A 100 2.81 0.95 -10.04
N TRP A 101 2.48 1.84 -9.10
CA TRP A 101 1.83 1.46 -7.85
C TRP A 101 0.42 0.91 -8.07
N GLU A 102 -0.39 1.58 -8.91
CA GLU A 102 -1.75 1.14 -9.26
C GLU A 102 -1.75 -0.25 -9.93
N SER A 103 -0.73 -0.56 -10.73
CA SER A 103 -0.61 -1.89 -11.34
C SER A 103 -0.43 -3.03 -10.32
N LEU A 104 0.08 -2.72 -9.12
CA LEU A 104 0.25 -3.68 -8.02
C LEU A 104 -0.97 -3.76 -7.09
N GLU A 105 -1.86 -2.77 -7.15
CA GLU A 105 -2.94 -2.60 -6.19
C GLU A 105 -3.84 -3.84 -6.07
N GLY A 106 -4.22 -4.44 -7.20
CA GLY A 106 -5.01 -5.67 -7.20
C GLY A 106 -4.32 -6.80 -6.42
N SER A 107 -3.01 -6.97 -6.63
CA SER A 107 -2.21 -7.99 -5.93
C SER A 107 -2.08 -7.68 -4.43
N ILE A 108 -1.95 -6.40 -4.05
CA ILE A 108 -1.95 -5.97 -2.65
C ILE A 108 -3.30 -6.28 -2.00
N ARG A 109 -4.41 -5.89 -2.64
CA ARG A 109 -5.78 -6.18 -2.17
C ARG A 109 -5.97 -7.67 -1.93
N MET A 110 -5.59 -8.51 -2.89
CA MET A 110 -5.69 -9.96 -2.76
C MET A 110 -4.85 -10.49 -1.60
N SER A 111 -3.64 -9.98 -1.39
CA SER A 111 -2.79 -10.42 -0.28
C SER A 111 -3.44 -10.18 1.09
N ILE A 112 -4.13 -9.04 1.27
CA ILE A 112 -4.84 -8.71 2.51
C ILE A 112 -6.09 -9.59 2.66
N MET A 113 -6.87 -9.77 1.59
CA MET A 113 -8.05 -10.62 1.61
C MET A 113 -7.72 -12.09 1.92
N PHE A 114 -6.61 -12.61 1.37
CA PHE A 114 -6.17 -13.99 1.60
C PHE A 114 -5.65 -14.23 3.03
N ALA A 115 -5.02 -13.25 3.66
CA ALA A 115 -4.53 -13.39 5.04
C ALA A 115 -5.66 -13.52 6.07
N GLY A 116 -6.89 -13.13 5.71
CA GLY A 116 -8.07 -13.19 6.56
C GLY A 116 -8.26 -11.94 7.43
N LEU A 117 -9.44 -11.85 8.06
CA LEU A 117 -9.93 -10.64 8.72
C LEU A 117 -8.99 -10.11 9.81
N GLU A 118 -8.53 -10.97 10.72
CA GLU A 118 -7.73 -10.57 11.87
C GLU A 118 -6.39 -9.94 11.45
N LYS A 119 -5.63 -10.66 10.60
CA LYS A 119 -4.33 -10.21 10.08
C LYS A 119 -4.49 -8.97 9.21
N GLY A 120 -5.51 -8.94 8.34
CA GLY A 120 -5.81 -7.79 7.50
C GLY A 120 -6.11 -6.54 8.32
N VAL A 121 -6.98 -6.63 9.33
CA VAL A 121 -7.32 -5.49 10.19
C VAL A 121 -6.10 -4.98 10.96
N LYS A 122 -5.29 -5.88 11.52
CA LYS A 122 -4.06 -5.50 12.22
C LYS A 122 -3.05 -4.86 11.28
N ASN A 123 -2.94 -5.36 10.04
CA ASN A 123 -2.05 -4.80 9.05
C ASN A 123 -2.42 -3.34 8.71
N MET A 124 -3.72 -3.04 8.62
CA MET A 124 -4.24 -1.71 8.26
C MET A 124 -4.46 -0.79 9.49
N SER A 125 -3.72 -0.99 10.58
CA SER A 125 -3.81 -0.15 11.77
C SER A 125 -3.45 1.30 11.46
N VAL A 126 -4.29 2.23 11.95
CA VAL A 126 -4.13 3.68 11.76
C VAL A 126 -2.83 4.20 12.36
N GLU A 127 -2.43 3.66 13.51
CA GLU A 127 -1.24 4.06 14.26
C GLU A 127 0.03 3.92 13.41
N ARG A 128 0.15 2.83 12.65
CA ARG A 128 1.30 2.57 11.77
C ARG A 128 1.41 3.55 10.60
N HIS A 129 0.31 4.19 10.22
CA HIS A 129 0.27 5.17 9.14
C HIS A 129 0.63 6.57 9.64
N HIS A 130 0.33 6.87 10.91
CA HIS A 130 0.81 8.10 11.56
C HIS A 130 2.34 8.17 11.58
N ASP A 131 3.04 7.05 11.81
CA ASP A 131 4.50 7.00 11.81
C ASP A 131 5.09 7.42 10.45
N ILE A 132 4.48 7.00 9.35
CA ILE A 132 4.89 7.40 7.99
C ILE A 132 4.75 8.91 7.81
N VAL A 133 3.59 9.47 8.17
CA VAL A 133 3.32 10.91 8.02
C VAL A 133 4.27 11.73 8.90
N ALA A 134 4.50 11.30 10.13
CA ALA A 134 5.44 11.95 11.04
C ALA A 134 6.87 11.93 10.47
N ALA A 135 7.31 10.80 9.91
CA ALA A 135 8.63 10.70 9.28
C ALA A 135 8.76 11.64 8.08
N ILE A 136 7.74 11.74 7.22
CA ILE A 136 7.73 12.68 6.09
C ILE A 136 7.74 14.13 6.58
N GLU A 137 6.98 14.47 7.62
CA GLU A 137 6.86 15.82 8.16
C GLU A 137 8.21 16.41 8.60
N THR A 138 9.11 15.55 9.11
CA THR A 138 10.48 15.96 9.48
C THR A 138 11.29 16.49 8.29
N GLY A 139 11.03 16.00 7.07
CA GLY A 139 11.88 16.23 5.91
C GLY A 139 13.15 15.38 5.85
N ASP A 140 13.38 14.51 6.83
CA ASP A 140 14.49 13.57 6.80
C ASP A 140 14.16 12.41 5.83
N VAL A 141 14.76 12.48 4.65
CA VAL A 141 14.61 11.47 3.60
C VAL A 141 15.04 10.07 4.09
N SER A 142 16.08 9.98 4.92
CA SER A 142 16.59 8.69 5.39
C SER A 142 15.60 8.06 6.37
N LEU A 143 15.07 8.87 7.30
CA LEU A 143 14.04 8.44 8.24
C LEU A 143 12.76 8.01 7.54
N ALA A 144 12.27 8.81 6.58
CA ALA A 144 11.04 8.50 5.85
C ALA A 144 11.15 7.19 5.05
N ARG A 145 12.27 6.98 4.35
CA ARG A 145 12.52 5.72 3.62
C ARG A 145 12.62 4.53 4.56
N LYS A 146 13.35 4.66 5.68
CA LYS A 146 13.47 3.60 6.68
C LYS A 146 12.10 3.21 7.23
N THR A 147 11.26 4.20 7.55
CA THR A 147 9.91 3.99 8.09
C THR A 147 9.02 3.23 7.09
N ILE A 148 9.10 3.53 5.79
CA ILE A 148 8.37 2.77 4.75
C ILE A 148 8.85 1.34 4.66
N LEU A 149 10.17 1.11 4.67
CA LEU A 149 10.74 -0.24 4.61
C LEU A 149 10.26 -1.08 5.80
N GLU A 150 10.38 -0.55 7.02
CA GLU A 150 9.95 -1.23 8.25
C GLU A 150 8.43 -1.47 8.27
N HIS A 151 7.64 -0.52 7.78
CA HIS A 151 6.20 -0.68 7.63
C HIS A 151 5.88 -1.84 6.68
N MET A 152 6.52 -1.92 5.51
CA MET A 152 6.24 -2.95 4.51
C MET A 152 6.77 -4.33 4.93
N ASP A 153 7.93 -4.40 5.56
CA ASP A 153 8.48 -5.66 6.07
C ASP A 153 7.59 -6.23 7.17
N SER A 154 7.11 -5.38 8.09
CA SER A 154 6.17 -5.78 9.14
C SER A 154 4.83 -6.22 8.57
N ALA A 155 4.35 -5.53 7.53
CA ALA A 155 3.10 -5.89 6.84
C ALA A 155 3.21 -7.26 6.16
N ALA A 156 4.29 -7.49 5.41
CA ALA A 156 4.53 -8.78 4.77
C ALA A 156 4.65 -9.90 5.81
N ALA A 157 5.35 -9.69 6.92
CA ALA A 157 5.49 -10.66 8.00
C ALA A 157 4.14 -11.02 8.64
N GLU A 158 3.28 -10.03 8.90
CA GLU A 158 1.94 -10.26 9.47
C GLU A 158 1.03 -11.06 8.54
N LEU A 159 1.06 -10.77 7.23
CA LEU A 159 0.18 -11.42 6.25
C LEU A 159 0.58 -12.87 5.93
N VAL A 160 1.86 -13.23 6.13
CA VAL A 160 2.39 -14.58 5.84
C VAL A 160 2.59 -15.46 7.07
N ALA A 161 2.44 -14.92 8.28
CA ALA A 161 2.34 -15.70 9.51
C ALA A 161 1.09 -16.60 9.50
#